data_AF-A0AAP8N7N6-F1
#
_entry.id   AF-A0AAP8N7N6-F1
#
_cell.length_a   1.000
_cell.length_b   1.000
_cell.length_c   1.000
_cell.angle_alpha   90.00
_cell.angle_beta   90.00
_cell.angle_gamma   90.00
#
_symmetry.space_group_name_H-M   'P 1'
#
loop_
_entity.id
_entity.type
_entity.pdbx_description
1 polymer ?
#
loop_
_entity_poly.entity_id
_entity_poly.type
_entity_poly.pdbx_seq_one_letter_code
_entity_poly.pdbx_strand_id
1 'polypeptide(L)' 'MKNKFFEKKFLPIASKIGNQRHLLALRDGIMFAMPLMIIGSFFIIVAWLEAEWYQNFMSKVFGENWNAFGDIVYNGT' A
#
# COMPACT_ATOMS: atom_id res chain seq x y z
N MET A 1 17.10 0.74 -36.33
CA MET A 1 18.48 0.59 -35.80
C MET A 1 18.66 1.01 -34.32
N LYS A 2 17.61 1.44 -33.58
CA LYS A 2 17.72 1.93 -32.18
C LYS A 2 17.67 0.83 -31.09
N ASN A 3 17.24 -0.40 -31.40
CA ASN A 3 17.04 -1.46 -30.41
C ASN A 3 18.35 -2.06 -29.86
N LYS A 4 19.42 -2.07 -30.66
CA LYS A 4 20.70 -2.67 -30.27
C LYS A 4 21.40 -1.95 -29.12
N PHE A 5 21.21 -0.64 -28.94
CA PHE A 5 21.82 0.09 -27.82
C PHE A 5 21.11 -0.23 -26.50
N PHE A 6 19.77 -0.20 -26.50
CA PHE A 6 18.96 -0.56 -25.33
C PHE A 6 19.23 -2.00 -24.90
N GLU A 7 19.23 -2.95 -25.84
CA GLU A 7 19.47 -4.35 -25.51
C GLU A 7 20.91 -4.64 -25.05
N LYS A 8 21.91 -4.00 -25.66
CA LYS A 8 23.32 -4.33 -25.36
C LYS A 8 23.94 -3.51 -24.24
N LYS A 9 23.40 -2.33 -23.93
CA LYS A 9 23.96 -1.43 -22.91
C LYS A 9 22.99 -1.26 -21.75
N PHE A 10 21.70 -1.05 -22.02
CA PHE A 10 20.73 -0.71 -20.97
C PHE A 10 20.20 -1.94 -20.22
N LEU A 11 19.74 -2.98 -20.93
CA LEU A 11 19.29 -4.25 -20.34
C LEU A 11 20.31 -4.89 -19.39
N PRO A 12 21.60 -5.06 -19.73
CA PRO A 12 22.54 -5.69 -18.82
C PRO A 12 22.81 -4.85 -17.56
N ILE A 13 22.74 -3.52 -17.65
CA ILE A 13 22.90 -2.63 -16.49
C ILE A 13 21.66 -2.72 -15.58
N ALA A 14 20.47 -2.64 -16.16
CA ALA A 14 19.21 -2.80 -15.41
C ALA A 14 19.14 -4.17 -14.73
N SER A 15 19.56 -5.23 -15.43
CA SER A 15 19.63 -6.58 -14.88
C SER A 15 20.66 -6.69 -13.74
N LYS A 16 21.80 -6.02 -13.84
CA LYS A 16 22.82 -6.00 -12.78
C LYS A 16 22.37 -5.24 -11.53
N ILE A 17 21.59 -4.17 -11.69
CA ILE A 17 20.99 -3.40 -10.58
C ILE A 17 19.87 -4.19 -9.93
N GLY A 18 18.95 -4.76 -10.71
CA GLY A 18 17.84 -5.56 -10.20
C GLY A 18 18.29 -6.83 -9.47
N ASN A 19 19.45 -7.39 -9.84
CA ASN A 19 20.04 -8.56 -9.19
C ASN A 19 20.98 -8.23 -8.01
N GLN A 20 21.06 -6.97 -7.55
CA GLN A 20 21.82 -6.67 -6.34
C GLN A 20 21.12 -7.23 -5.10
N ARG A 21 21.82 -8.06 -4.31
CA ARG A 21 21.23 -8.71 -3.11
C ARG A 21 20.58 -7.71 -2.13
N HIS A 22 21.15 -6.52 -2.00
CA HIS A 22 20.64 -5.48 -1.10
C HIS A 22 19.30 -4.91 -1.58
N LEU A 23 19.16 -4.69 -2.90
CA LEU A 23 17.92 -4.20 -3.50
C LEU A 23 16.84 -5.29 -3.52
N LEU A 24 17.25 -6.54 -3.77
CA LEU A 24 16.37 -7.71 -3.63
C LEU A 24 15.84 -7.86 -2.20
N ALA A 25 16.72 -7.79 -1.19
CA ALA A 25 16.31 -7.86 0.21
C ALA A 25 15.35 -6.72 0.62
N LEU A 26 15.58 -5.50 0.13
CA LEU A 26 14.66 -4.36 0.33
C LEU A 26 13.30 -4.61 -0.31
N ARG A 27 13.28 -5.08 -1.57
CA ARG A 27 12.03 -5.45 -2.26
C ARG A 27 11.29 -6.51 -1.45
N ASP A 28 11.96 -7.57 -1.04
CA ASP A 28 11.36 -8.67 -0.29
C ASP A 28 10.82 -8.18 1.06
N GLY A 29 11.54 -7.26 1.73
CA GLY A 29 11.06 -6.60 2.95
C GLY A 29 9.80 -5.76 2.73
N ILE A 30 9.73 -4.99 1.64
CA ILE A 30 8.52 -4.24 1.28
C ILE A 30 7.36 -5.19 0.94
N MET A 31 7.64 -6.30 0.24
CA MET A 31 6.63 -7.32 -0.06
C MET A 31 6.04 -7.94 1.21
N PHE A 32 6.81 -8.03 2.29
CA PHE A 32 6.30 -8.48 3.58
C PHE A 32 5.34 -7.48 4.25
N ALA A 33 5.53 -6.17 4.05
CA ALA A 33 4.67 -5.12 4.60
C ALA A 33 3.40 -4.86 3.76
N MET A 34 3.39 -5.22 2.46
CA MET A 34 2.26 -4.98 1.57
C MET A 34 0.91 -5.56 2.05
N PRO A 35 0.83 -6.79 2.58
CA PRO A 35 -0.43 -7.32 3.11
C PRO A 35 -1.02 -6.46 4.24
N LEU A 36 -0.16 -5.94 5.13
CA LEU A 36 -0.59 -5.06 6.22
C LEU A 36 -1.16 -3.75 5.67
N MET A 37 -0.51 -3.13 4.69
CA MET A 37 -1.01 -1.92 4.04
C MET A 37 -2.37 -2.15 3.34
N ILE A 38 -2.52 -3.28 2.65
CA ILE A 38 -3.80 -3.64 1.99
C ILE A 38 -4.91 -3.79 3.04
N ILE A 39 -4.64 -4.47 4.15
CA ILE A 39 -5.61 -4.64 5.23
C ILE A 39 -5.94 -3.28 5.88
N GLY A 40 -4.93 -2.45 6.18
CA GLY A 40 -5.11 -1.13 6.76
C GLY A 40 -5.99 -0.22 5.88
N SER A 41 -5.66 -0.14 4.59
CA SER A 41 -6.43 0.63 3.62
C SER A 41 -7.90 0.20 3.50
N PHE A 42 -8.20 -1.10 3.61
CA PHE A 42 -9.58 -1.58 3.63
C PHE A 42 -10.36 -1.00 4.81
N PHE A 43 -9.80 -1.04 6.01
CA PHE A 43 -10.45 -0.49 7.22
C PHE A 43 -10.58 1.04 7.17
N ILE A 44 -9.60 1.74 6.60
CA ILE A 44 -9.68 3.20 6.40
C ILE A 44 -10.84 3.57 5.47
N ILE A 45 -10.99 2.84 4.35
CA ILE A 45 -12.11 3.06 3.41
C ILE A 45 -13.44 2.86 4.11
N VAL A 46 -13.55 1.84 4.96
CA VAL A 46 -14.75 1.58 5.75
C VAL A 46 -15.01 2.71 6.76
N ALA A 47 -13.98 3.22 7.44
CA ALA A 47 -14.14 4.31 8.41
C ALA A 47 -14.56 5.64 7.77
N TRP A 48 -13.95 5.99 6.63
CA TRP A 48 -14.10 7.30 5.98
C TRP A 48 -15.02 7.30 4.75
N LEU A 49 -15.89 6.30 4.63
CA LEU A 49 -16.89 6.28 3.57
C LEU A 49 -17.82 7.50 3.69
N GLU A 50 -17.75 8.44 2.74
CA GLU A 50 -18.47 9.74 2.76
C GLU A 50 -20.00 9.64 2.59
N ALA A 51 -20.57 8.45 2.67
CA ALA A 51 -22.01 8.25 2.53
C ALA A 51 -22.75 8.62 3.82
N GLU A 52 -23.59 9.65 3.77
CA GLU A 52 -24.33 10.18 4.92
C GLU A 52 -25.21 9.11 5.62
N TRP A 53 -25.90 8.26 4.85
CA TRP A 53 -26.72 7.18 5.41
C TRP A 53 -25.88 6.16 6.20
N TYR A 54 -24.67 5.90 5.72
CA TYR A 54 -23.76 4.94 6.31
C TYR A 54 -23.15 5.48 7.59
N GLN A 55 -22.68 6.74 7.56
CA GLN A 55 -22.15 7.43 8.74
C GLN A 55 -23.21 7.53 9.83
N ASN A 56 -24.45 7.91 9.48
CA ASN A 56 -25.57 7.96 10.42
C ASN A 56 -25.97 6.60 10.98
N PHE A 57 -25.91 5.54 10.17
CA PHE A 57 -26.15 4.16 10.63
C PHE A 57 -25.06 3.72 11.62
N MET A 58 -23.80 3.88 11.25
CA MET A 58 -22.67 3.48 12.07
C MET A 58 -22.60 4.26 13.39
N SER A 59 -22.88 5.57 13.38
CA SER A 59 -22.96 6.38 14.59
C SER A 59 -24.09 5.94 15.53
N LYS A 60 -25.19 5.38 15.01
CA LYS A 60 -26.29 4.84 15.83
C LYS A 60 -25.96 3.47 16.44
N VAL A 61 -25.20 2.64 15.73
CA VAL A 61 -24.84 1.28 16.18
C VAL A 61 -23.66 1.30 17.15
N PHE A 62 -22.65 2.12 16.86
CA PHE A 62 -21.37 2.13 17.55
C PHE A 62 -21.08 3.41 18.35
N GLY A 63 -21.86 4.49 18.14
CA GLY A 63 -21.72 5.78 18.82
C GLY A 63 -21.08 6.88 17.96
N GLU A 64 -21.15 8.13 18.42
CA GLU A 64 -20.73 9.31 17.65
C GLU A 64 -19.25 9.30 17.22
N ASN A 65 -18.38 8.63 17.98
CA ASN A 65 -16.93 8.55 17.72
C ASN A 65 -16.51 7.20 17.11
N TRP A 66 -17.42 6.51 16.41
CA TRP A 66 -17.15 5.17 15.89
C TRP A 66 -16.02 5.15 14.86
N ASN A 67 -15.77 6.24 14.14
CA ASN A 67 -14.74 6.35 13.09
C ASN A 67 -13.31 6.46 13.64
N ALA A 68 -13.12 6.66 14.95
CA ALA A 68 -11.81 6.82 15.58
C ALA A 68 -10.86 5.61 15.39
N PHE A 69 -11.39 4.40 15.17
CA PHE A 69 -10.53 3.25 14.84
C PHE A 69 -9.83 3.44 13.49
N GLY A 70 -10.42 4.21 12.56
CA GLY A 70 -9.79 4.54 11.28
C GLY A 70 -8.47 5.28 11.47
N ASP A 71 -8.42 6.20 12.44
CA ASP A 71 -7.19 6.94 12.78
C ASP A 71 -6.14 6.02 13.44
N ILE A 72 -6.58 5.07 14.26
CA ILE A 72 -5.68 4.06 14.86
C ILE A 72 -5.04 3.21 13.77
N VAL A 73 -5.84 2.77 12.79
CA VAL A 73 -5.35 1.98 11.67
C VAL A 73 -4.41 2.80 10.80
N TYR A 74 -4.79 4.04 10.46
CA TYR A 74 -3.96 4.94 9.63
C TYR A 74 -2.57 5.18 10.22
N ASN A 75 -2.47 5.34 11.54
CA ASN A 75 -1.18 5.55 12.20
C ASN A 75 -0.40 4.24 12.43
N GLY A 76 -1.08 3.10 12.38
CA GLY A 76 -0.51 1.79 12.70
C GLY A 76 -0.05 0.96 11.51
N THR A 77 -0.38 1.36 10.27
CA THR A 77 -0.01 0.67 9.02
C THR A 77 0.83 1.55 8.12
#